data_AF-A0A2R5F7G0-F1
#
_entry.id   AF-A0A2R5F7G0-F1
#
_cell.length_a   1.000
_cell.length_b   1.000
_cell.length_c   1.000
_cell.angle_alpha   90.00
_cell.angle_beta   90.00
_cell.angle_gamma   90.00
#
_symmetry.space_group_name_H-M   'P 1'
#
loop_
_entity.id
_entity.type
_entity.pdbx_description
1 polymer ?
#
loop_
_entity_poly.entity_id
_entity_poly.type
_entity_poly.pdbx_seq_one_letter_code
_entity_poly.pdbx_strand_id
1 'polypeptide(L)'
;MTEPKRELSALEAYLKLMRSKGATEENLAKRASFIRLMFPLLDGQPLDGSIYRDAIDDAMMQRPRDEWPVCLAFAREYFYFWINDLKSIAALHSSGEYEIEPPSGAAHTDETLKEAWKRLDTERFEVHETWPLQAYKAALREEGAEKSVVETREKLVKLLLLDLRGVSEKNGKTYRVAVDSLLVIFKLPETRRLFLNVVREFYYFWIGDPEAASRIVLDRQ
;
A
#
# COMPACT_ATOMS: atom_id res chain seq x y z
N MET A 1 4.40 26.10 15.99
CA MET A 1 3.75 26.02 14.68
C MET A 1 2.27 25.74 14.91
N THR A 2 1.39 26.48 14.26
CA THR A 2 -0.07 26.29 14.32
C THR A 2 -0.45 25.10 13.45
N GLU A 3 -1.30 24.18 13.92
CA GLU A 3 -1.72 23.03 13.10
C GLU A 3 -2.51 23.51 11.86
N PRO A 4 -2.27 22.92 10.67
CA PRO A 4 -3.01 23.26 9.46
C PRO A 4 -4.51 23.01 9.63
N LYS A 5 -5.34 24.03 9.38
CA LYS A 5 -6.78 23.96 9.67
C LYS A 5 -7.50 22.88 8.86
N ARG A 6 -7.15 22.69 7.59
CA ARG A 6 -7.78 21.70 6.69
C ARG A 6 -7.52 20.28 7.18
N GLU A 7 -6.26 19.94 7.38
CA GLU A 7 -5.81 18.62 7.82
C GLU A 7 -6.38 18.27 9.20
N LEU A 8 -6.40 19.25 10.12
CA LEU A 8 -6.97 19.08 11.45
C LEU A 8 -8.48 18.82 11.39
N SER A 9 -9.25 19.60 10.63
CA SER A 9 -10.69 19.36 10.47
C SER A 9 -11.00 18.00 9.83
N ALA A 10 -10.21 17.57 8.85
CA ALA A 10 -10.33 16.23 8.27
C ALA A 10 -10.04 15.14 9.32
N LEU A 11 -9.01 15.33 10.15
CA LEU A 11 -8.64 14.37 11.20
C LEU A 11 -9.73 14.28 12.26
N GLU A 12 -10.29 15.40 12.70
CA GLU A 12 -11.39 15.43 13.66
C GLU A 12 -12.63 14.66 13.15
N ALA A 13 -12.99 14.86 11.88
CA ALA A 13 -14.09 14.15 11.24
C ALA A 13 -13.81 12.63 11.17
N TYR A 14 -12.61 12.25 10.77
CA TYR A 14 -12.17 10.85 10.72
C TYR A 14 -12.22 10.19 12.11
N LEU A 15 -11.63 10.80 13.13
CA LEU A 15 -11.61 10.26 14.50
C LEU A 15 -13.01 10.20 15.11
N LYS A 16 -13.87 11.18 14.84
CA LYS A 16 -15.28 11.15 15.27
C LYS A 16 -16.00 9.93 14.68
N LEU A 17 -15.75 9.63 13.41
CA LEU A 17 -16.31 8.45 12.78
C LEU A 17 -15.77 7.15 13.41
N MET A 18 -14.45 7.06 13.62
CA MET A 18 -13.83 5.89 14.24
C MET A 18 -14.36 5.63 15.65
N ARG A 19 -14.54 6.70 16.43
CA ARG A 19 -15.17 6.61 17.77
C ARG A 19 -16.59 6.07 17.69
N SER A 20 -17.40 6.55 16.73
CA SER A 20 -18.78 6.03 16.54
C SER A 20 -18.84 4.56 16.13
N LYS A 21 -17.74 4.01 15.60
CA LYS A 21 -17.60 2.60 15.23
C LYS A 21 -17.04 1.72 16.37
N GLY A 22 -16.67 2.32 17.51
CA GLY A 22 -16.21 1.58 18.69
C GLY A 22 -14.69 1.50 18.85
N ALA A 23 -13.91 2.30 18.11
CA ALA A 23 -12.47 2.41 18.35
C ALA A 23 -12.19 2.91 19.79
N THR A 24 -11.24 2.28 20.47
CA THR A 24 -10.80 2.69 21.81
C THR A 24 -10.03 4.01 21.77
N GLU A 25 -9.96 4.74 22.88
CA GLU A 25 -9.19 5.99 22.92
C GLU A 25 -7.69 5.77 22.65
N GLU A 26 -7.13 4.62 23.02
CA GLU A 26 -5.75 4.24 22.65
C GLU A 26 -5.58 4.12 21.13
N ASN A 27 -6.53 3.46 20.47
CA ASN A 27 -6.53 3.30 19.01
C ASN A 27 -6.68 4.64 18.29
N LEU A 28 -7.58 5.51 18.77
CA LEU A 28 -7.76 6.88 18.26
C LEU A 28 -6.49 7.71 18.45
N ALA A 29 -5.81 7.58 19.59
CA ALA A 29 -4.55 8.27 19.86
C ALA A 29 -3.44 7.80 18.91
N LYS A 30 -3.32 6.49 18.65
CA LYS A 30 -2.36 5.95 17.66
C LYS A 30 -2.60 6.53 16.27
N ARG A 31 -3.85 6.49 15.80
CA ARG A 31 -4.29 7.08 14.52
C ARG A 31 -3.93 8.55 14.41
N ALA A 32 -4.33 9.35 15.41
CA ALA A 32 -4.03 10.78 15.46
C ALA A 32 -2.52 11.06 15.45
N SER A 33 -1.75 10.31 16.25
CA SER A 33 -0.31 10.50 16.36
C SER A 33 0.43 10.24 15.06
N PHE A 34 -0.02 9.25 14.26
CA PHE A 34 0.59 8.96 12.98
C PHE A 34 0.17 9.99 11.92
N ILE A 35 -1.13 10.25 11.79
CA ILE A 35 -1.65 11.18 10.76
C ILE A 35 -1.08 12.60 10.93
N ARG A 36 -0.87 13.05 12.17
CA ARG A 36 -0.25 14.37 12.44
C ARG A 36 1.18 14.50 11.92
N LEU A 37 1.91 13.39 11.72
CA LEU A 37 3.24 13.43 11.08
C LEU A 37 3.17 13.88 9.62
N MET A 38 2.03 13.66 8.96
CA MET A 38 1.81 14.05 7.56
C MET A 38 1.42 15.52 7.41
N PHE A 39 0.93 16.18 8.47
CA PHE A 39 0.45 17.56 8.41
C PHE A 39 1.46 18.55 7.81
N PRO A 40 2.72 18.63 8.28
CA PRO A 40 3.69 19.56 7.69
C PRO A 40 4.07 19.21 6.24
N LEU A 41 3.83 17.98 5.79
CA LEU A 41 4.10 17.52 4.43
C LEU A 41 2.95 17.84 3.47
N LEU A 42 1.72 17.97 4.01
CA LEU A 42 0.50 18.23 3.25
C LEU A 42 0.04 19.69 3.30
N ASP A 43 0.55 20.48 4.24
CA ASP A 43 0.14 21.88 4.41
C ASP A 43 0.40 22.69 3.14
N GLY A 44 -0.62 23.40 2.67
CA GLY A 44 -0.60 24.16 1.42
C GLY A 44 -0.51 23.31 0.14
N GLN A 45 -0.43 21.98 0.22
CA GLN A 45 -0.33 21.13 -0.96
C GLN A 45 -1.68 20.93 -1.66
N PRO A 46 -1.67 20.71 -2.99
CA PRO A 46 -2.81 20.20 -3.74
C PRO A 46 -3.38 18.92 -3.15
N LEU A 47 -4.70 18.73 -3.29
CA LEU A 47 -5.39 17.48 -2.93
C LEU A 47 -5.11 16.41 -4.00
N ASP A 48 -3.86 15.95 -4.03
CA ASP A 48 -3.35 15.03 -5.02
C ASP A 48 -2.89 13.71 -4.40
N GLY A 49 -3.20 12.61 -5.10
CA GLY A 49 -2.90 11.27 -4.62
C GLY A 49 -1.41 10.94 -4.61
N SER A 50 -0.60 11.49 -5.51
CA SER A 50 0.85 11.29 -5.46
C SER A 50 1.50 12.04 -4.31
N ILE A 51 1.14 13.30 -4.10
CA ILE A 51 1.63 14.09 -2.97
C ILE A 51 1.30 13.42 -1.64
N TYR A 52 0.07 12.92 -1.51
CA TYR A 52 -0.34 12.20 -0.32
C TYR A 52 0.48 10.93 -0.08
N ARG A 53 0.79 10.17 -1.13
CA ARG A 53 1.63 8.97 -1.02
C ARG A 53 3.06 9.29 -0.59
N ASP A 54 3.64 10.36 -1.12
CA ASP A 54 4.98 10.79 -0.71
C ASP A 54 4.99 11.20 0.77
N ALA A 55 3.94 11.90 1.23
CA ALA A 55 3.79 12.26 2.64
C ALA A 55 3.65 11.04 3.57
N ILE A 56 2.96 9.98 3.14
CA ILE A 56 2.89 8.71 3.87
C ILE A 56 4.29 8.10 4.00
N ASP A 57 5.01 8.02 2.88
CA ASP A 57 6.34 7.40 2.83
C ASP A 57 7.31 8.06 3.81
N ASP A 58 7.29 9.39 3.86
CA ASP A 58 8.14 10.19 4.76
C ASP A 58 7.68 10.09 6.22
N ALA A 59 6.37 10.07 6.48
CA ALA A 59 5.83 9.87 7.83
C ALA A 59 6.15 8.48 8.40
N MET A 60 6.11 7.43 7.57
CA MET A 60 6.43 6.05 7.99
C MET A 60 7.88 5.89 8.46
N MET A 61 8.81 6.68 7.92
CA MET A 61 10.21 6.64 8.34
C MET A 61 10.43 7.09 9.79
N GLN A 62 9.43 7.75 10.39
CA GLN A 62 9.44 8.17 11.80
C GLN A 62 8.82 7.11 12.73
N ARG A 63 8.48 5.92 12.21
CA ARG A 63 7.83 4.84 12.95
C ARG A 63 8.63 3.53 12.90
N PRO A 64 8.55 2.69 13.94
CA PRO A 64 9.03 1.31 13.89
C PRO A 64 8.42 0.55 12.69
N ARG A 65 9.22 -0.34 12.08
CA ARG A 65 8.82 -1.03 10.83
C ARG A 65 7.65 -1.99 11.02
N ASP A 66 7.57 -2.61 12.18
CA ASP A 66 6.44 -3.45 12.61
C ASP A 66 5.13 -2.66 12.74
N GLU A 67 5.19 -1.34 12.91
CA GLU A 67 4.01 -0.46 12.88
C GLU A 67 3.59 -0.03 11.47
N TRP A 68 4.37 -0.32 10.43
CA TRP A 68 4.09 0.17 9.08
C TRP A 68 2.74 -0.30 8.49
N PRO A 69 2.36 -1.60 8.58
CA PRO A 69 1.08 -2.05 8.04
C PRO A 69 -0.11 -1.31 8.64
N VAL A 70 -0.09 -1.10 9.96
CA VAL A 70 -1.17 -0.38 10.65
C VAL A 70 -1.18 1.11 10.30
N CYS A 71 -0.01 1.74 10.17
CA CYS A 71 0.10 3.12 9.71
C CYS A 71 -0.50 3.33 8.31
N LEU A 72 -0.27 2.38 7.39
CA LEU A 72 -0.83 2.42 6.04
C LEU A 72 -2.35 2.26 6.02
N ALA A 73 -2.90 1.41 6.89
CA ALA A 73 -4.35 1.31 7.07
C ALA A 73 -4.93 2.68 7.47
N PHE A 74 -4.33 3.34 8.46
CA PHE A 74 -4.78 4.65 8.93
C PHE A 74 -4.70 5.72 7.84
N ALA A 75 -3.58 5.77 7.10
CA ALA A 75 -3.41 6.71 6.00
C ALA A 75 -4.46 6.51 4.89
N ARG A 76 -4.79 5.27 4.53
CA ARG A 76 -5.78 4.99 3.48
C ARG A 76 -7.18 5.41 3.90
N GLU A 77 -7.56 5.16 5.15
CA GLU A 77 -8.85 5.59 5.69
C GLU A 77 -8.94 7.11 5.74
N TYR A 78 -7.88 7.78 6.22
CA TYR A 78 -7.80 9.23 6.34
C TYR A 78 -7.85 9.95 4.98
N PHE A 79 -7.31 9.35 3.92
CA PHE A 79 -7.23 9.96 2.59
C PHE A 79 -8.56 10.52 2.11
N TYR A 80 -9.65 9.76 2.26
CA TYR A 80 -10.98 10.18 1.82
C TYR A 80 -11.48 11.43 2.57
N PHE A 81 -11.12 11.59 3.83
CA PHE A 81 -11.43 12.79 4.61
C PHE A 81 -10.59 13.98 4.15
N TRP A 82 -9.31 13.75 3.87
CA TRP A 82 -8.41 14.79 3.40
C TRP A 82 -8.83 15.38 2.04
N ILE A 83 -9.25 14.53 1.09
CA ILE A 83 -9.77 14.98 -0.22
C ILE A 83 -11.26 15.34 -0.20
N ASN A 84 -11.93 15.22 0.95
CA ASN A 84 -13.38 15.46 1.12
C ASN A 84 -14.27 14.61 0.18
N ASP A 85 -13.91 13.34 -0.04
CA ASP A 85 -14.69 12.41 -0.85
C ASP A 85 -15.80 11.76 -0.01
N LEU A 86 -16.94 12.46 0.06
CA LEU A 86 -18.11 12.01 0.81
C LEU A 86 -18.67 10.67 0.32
N LYS A 87 -18.51 10.33 -0.96
CA LYS A 87 -19.00 9.06 -1.51
C LYS A 87 -18.19 7.90 -0.95
N SER A 88 -16.86 8.02 -0.98
CA SER A 88 -15.97 7.00 -0.42
C SER A 88 -16.11 6.88 1.09
N ILE A 89 -16.29 8.01 1.81
CA ILE A 89 -16.58 8.00 3.25
C ILE A 89 -17.90 7.25 3.54
N ALA A 90 -18.96 7.51 2.77
CA ALA A 90 -20.25 6.86 2.94
C ALA A 90 -20.20 5.36 2.59
N ALA A 91 -19.45 4.98 1.55
CA ALA A 91 -19.22 3.59 1.18
C ALA A 91 -18.48 2.83 2.29
N LEU A 92 -17.39 3.41 2.81
CA LEU A 92 -16.62 2.86 3.92
C LEU A 92 -17.45 2.78 5.22
N HIS A 93 -18.34 3.74 5.43
CA HIS A 93 -19.31 3.69 6.53
C HIS A 93 -20.31 2.54 6.43
N SER A 94 -20.81 2.29 5.23
CA SER A 94 -21.87 1.31 4.95
C SER A 94 -21.36 -0.12 4.86
N SER A 95 -20.11 -0.34 4.42
CA SER A 95 -19.53 -1.68 4.31
C SER A 95 -19.18 -2.29 5.67
N GLY A 96 -19.06 -1.47 6.72
CA GLY A 96 -18.63 -1.94 8.04
C GLY A 96 -17.16 -2.41 8.07
N GLU A 97 -16.39 -2.14 7.01
CA GLU A 97 -15.02 -2.63 6.82
C GLU A 97 -13.95 -1.80 7.52
N TYR A 98 -14.32 -0.90 8.45
CA TYR A 98 -13.31 -0.20 9.23
C TYR A 98 -12.45 -1.21 9.99
N GLU A 99 -11.14 -1.13 9.78
CA GLU A 99 -10.18 -1.91 10.53
C GLU A 99 -10.03 -1.24 11.91
N ILE A 100 -11.03 -1.47 12.76
CA ILE A 100 -11.07 -1.00 14.15
C ILE A 100 -9.82 -1.51 14.87
N GLU A 101 -9.50 -2.78 14.65
CA GLU A 101 -8.24 -3.39 15.06
C GLU A 101 -7.26 -3.46 13.87
N PRO A 102 -5.95 -3.27 14.11
CA PRO A 102 -4.93 -3.40 13.07
C PRO A 102 -5.05 -4.74 12.34
N PRO A 103 -4.77 -4.80 11.03
CA PRO A 103 -4.73 -6.08 10.34
C PRO A 103 -3.69 -6.97 11.02
N SER A 104 -4.13 -8.12 11.53
CA SER A 104 -3.28 -9.18 12.06
C SER A 104 -2.63 -9.93 10.90
N GLY A 105 -1.78 -9.24 10.14
CA GLY A 105 -0.93 -9.86 9.13
C GLY A 105 0.39 -10.24 9.77
N ALA A 106 0.73 -11.53 9.75
CA ALA A 106 2.00 -12.04 10.24
C ALA A 106 3.14 -11.22 9.64
N ALA A 107 3.75 -10.38 10.47
CA ALA A 107 4.87 -9.57 10.03
C ALA A 107 6.02 -10.53 9.67
N HIS A 108 6.57 -10.39 8.47
CA HIS A 108 7.89 -10.92 8.13
C HIS A 108 8.93 -10.13 8.95
N THR A 109 8.89 -10.26 10.29
CA THR A 109 9.58 -9.33 11.20
C THR A 109 11.10 -9.40 11.06
N ASP A 110 11.61 -10.58 10.68
CA ASP A 110 13.05 -10.85 10.70
C ASP A 110 13.64 -11.20 9.32
N GLU A 111 12.82 -11.45 8.28
CA GLU A 111 13.33 -11.77 6.94
C GLU A 111 13.87 -10.50 6.25
N THR A 112 15.09 -10.60 5.73
CA THR A 112 15.67 -9.56 4.87
C THR A 112 15.26 -9.76 3.41
N LEU A 113 15.21 -8.68 2.63
CA LEU A 113 14.96 -8.76 1.17
C LEU A 113 15.91 -9.76 0.46
N LYS A 114 17.15 -9.89 0.95
CA LYS A 114 18.13 -10.84 0.39
C LYS A 114 17.75 -12.29 0.67
N GLU A 115 17.23 -12.59 1.85
CA GLU A 115 16.73 -13.93 2.20
C GLU A 115 15.46 -14.25 1.41
N ALA A 116 14.55 -13.29 1.30
CA ALA A 116 13.35 -13.40 0.48
C ALA A 116 13.70 -13.71 -0.99
N TRP A 117 14.72 -13.07 -1.56
CA TRP A 117 15.20 -13.38 -2.91
C TRP A 117 15.82 -14.77 -3.04
N LYS A 118 16.58 -15.24 -2.05
CA LYS A 118 17.11 -16.61 -2.06
C LYS A 118 16.00 -17.65 -1.99
N ARG A 119 14.95 -17.38 -1.19
CA ARG A 119 13.77 -18.24 -1.09
C ARG A 119 13.11 -18.40 -2.46
N LEU A 120 12.94 -17.30 -3.21
CA LEU A 120 12.39 -17.34 -4.56
C LEU A 120 13.14 -18.27 -5.52
N ASP A 121 14.46 -18.41 -5.40
CA ASP A 121 15.25 -19.26 -6.29
C ASP A 121 14.92 -20.76 -6.11
N THR A 122 14.35 -21.13 -4.96
CA THR A 122 13.97 -22.51 -4.61
C THR A 122 12.47 -22.79 -4.77
N GLU A 123 11.66 -21.75 -4.92
CA GLU A 123 10.21 -21.85 -4.99
C GLU A 123 9.72 -22.29 -6.37
N ARG A 124 8.73 -23.17 -6.38
CA ARG A 124 8.01 -23.55 -7.60
C ARG A 124 6.71 -22.79 -7.67
N PHE A 125 6.44 -22.20 -8.82
CA PHE A 125 5.17 -21.54 -9.10
C PHE A 125 4.37 -22.37 -10.10
N GLU A 126 3.07 -22.48 -9.86
CA GLU A 126 2.17 -23.12 -10.79
C GLU A 126 1.84 -22.21 -11.98
N VAL A 127 1.39 -22.81 -13.08
CA VAL A 127 1.06 -22.09 -14.31
C VAL A 127 -0.02 -21.02 -14.07
N HIS A 128 -1.03 -21.36 -13.26
CA HIS A 128 -2.14 -20.46 -12.97
C HIS A 128 -1.71 -19.28 -12.06
N GLU A 129 -0.72 -19.49 -11.19
CA GLU A 129 -0.14 -18.43 -10.34
C GLU A 129 0.68 -17.42 -11.17
N THR A 130 1.29 -17.89 -12.26
CA THR A 130 2.23 -17.08 -13.06
C THR A 130 1.61 -16.44 -14.30
N TRP A 131 0.37 -16.79 -14.67
CA TRP A 131 -0.25 -16.20 -15.86
C TRP A 131 -0.33 -14.66 -15.80
N PRO A 132 -0.80 -14.02 -14.70
CA PRO A 132 -0.78 -12.56 -14.59
C PRO A 132 0.64 -11.99 -14.67
N LEU A 133 1.63 -12.71 -14.12
CA LEU A 133 3.03 -12.32 -14.17
C LEU A 133 3.59 -12.37 -15.59
N GLN A 134 3.22 -13.37 -16.41
CA GLN A 134 3.64 -13.41 -17.81
C GLN A 134 3.04 -12.26 -18.62
N ALA A 135 1.76 -11.94 -18.40
CA ALA A 135 1.10 -10.80 -19.04
C ALA A 135 1.78 -9.47 -18.66
N TYR A 136 2.08 -9.28 -17.37
CA TYR A 136 2.80 -8.11 -16.88
C TYR A 136 4.21 -8.00 -17.50
N LYS A 137 4.96 -9.10 -17.58
CA LYS A 137 6.29 -9.13 -18.20
C LYS A 137 6.24 -8.82 -19.70
N ALA A 138 5.22 -9.28 -20.41
CA ALA A 138 5.03 -8.98 -21.82
C ALA A 138 4.76 -7.48 -22.00
N ALA A 139 3.81 -6.93 -21.24
CA ALA A 139 3.48 -5.52 -21.29
C ALA A 139 4.68 -4.61 -20.94
N LEU A 140 5.49 -4.95 -19.93
CA LEU A 140 6.73 -4.22 -19.63
C LEU A 140 7.70 -4.16 -20.83
N ARG A 141 7.83 -5.26 -21.59
CA ARG A 141 8.71 -5.31 -22.76
C ARG A 141 8.15 -4.51 -23.93
N GLU A 142 6.84 -4.54 -24.12
CA GLU A 142 6.14 -3.76 -25.14
C GLU A 142 6.28 -2.25 -24.90
N GLU A 143 6.24 -1.83 -23.63
CA GLU A 143 6.52 -0.45 -23.21
C GLU A 143 8.01 -0.07 -23.28
N GLY A 144 8.89 -1.00 -23.69
CA GLY A 144 10.31 -0.75 -23.92
C GLY A 144 11.20 -0.85 -22.67
N ALA A 145 10.76 -1.51 -21.60
CA ALA A 145 11.58 -1.71 -20.41
C ALA A 145 12.82 -2.56 -20.71
N GLU A 146 13.96 -2.16 -20.14
CA GLU A 146 15.18 -2.96 -20.20
C GLU A 146 15.01 -4.33 -19.53
N LYS A 147 15.79 -5.32 -19.99
CA LYS A 147 15.77 -6.68 -19.43
C LYS A 147 15.99 -6.70 -17.91
N SER A 148 16.93 -5.91 -17.40
CA SER A 148 17.24 -5.77 -15.97
C SER A 148 16.06 -5.24 -15.16
N VAL A 149 15.30 -4.29 -15.72
CA VAL A 149 14.08 -3.74 -15.12
C VAL A 149 13.00 -4.80 -15.07
N VAL A 150 12.76 -5.51 -16.17
CA VAL A 150 11.77 -6.62 -16.22
C VAL A 150 12.11 -7.70 -15.20
N GLU A 151 13.38 -8.10 -15.09
CA GLU A 151 13.84 -9.11 -14.13
C GLU A 151 13.67 -8.66 -12.67
N THR A 152 13.97 -7.40 -12.38
CA THR A 152 13.77 -6.83 -11.04
C THR A 152 12.30 -6.78 -10.66
N ARG A 153 11.44 -6.23 -11.54
CA ARG A 153 10.00 -6.15 -11.31
C ARG A 153 9.37 -7.54 -11.19
N GLU A 154 9.81 -8.51 -12.00
CA GLU A 154 9.40 -9.92 -11.89
C GLU A 154 9.70 -10.50 -10.50
N LYS A 155 10.92 -10.29 -9.97
CA LYS A 155 11.28 -10.80 -8.63
C LYS A 155 10.40 -10.19 -7.53
N LEU A 156 10.12 -8.89 -7.62
CA LEU A 156 9.25 -8.20 -6.67
C LEU A 156 7.81 -8.73 -6.70
N VAL A 157 7.26 -8.93 -7.90
CA VAL A 157 5.92 -9.53 -8.07
C VAL A 157 5.88 -10.97 -7.55
N LYS A 158 6.94 -11.76 -7.78
CA LYS A 158 7.00 -13.13 -7.27
C LYS A 158 6.96 -13.21 -5.74
N LEU A 159 7.58 -12.27 -5.03
CA LEU A 159 7.45 -12.19 -3.57
C LEU A 159 5.98 -12.01 -3.17
N LEU A 160 5.28 -11.09 -3.83
CA LEU A 160 3.86 -10.86 -3.59
C LEU A 160 3.00 -12.08 -3.92
N LEU A 161 3.29 -12.80 -4.99
CA LEU A 161 2.55 -14.01 -5.37
C LEU A 161 2.71 -15.13 -4.33
N LEU A 162 3.83 -15.23 -3.62
CA LEU A 162 3.97 -16.17 -2.51
C LEU A 162 3.02 -15.83 -1.36
N ASP A 163 2.90 -14.55 -1.00
CA ASP A 163 2.01 -14.09 0.06
C ASP A 163 0.52 -14.17 -0.35
N LEU A 164 0.23 -14.13 -1.66
CA LEU A 164 -1.12 -14.32 -2.21
C LEU A 164 -1.49 -15.78 -2.49
N ARG A 165 -0.57 -16.74 -2.26
CA ARG A 165 -0.81 -18.15 -2.54
C ARG A 165 -1.94 -18.69 -1.66
N GLY A 166 -2.90 -19.38 -2.28
CA GLY A 166 -4.05 -19.97 -1.58
C GLY A 166 -5.15 -18.96 -1.21
N VAL A 167 -5.02 -17.69 -1.61
CA VAL A 167 -6.11 -16.71 -1.49
C VAL A 167 -7.24 -17.10 -2.46
N SER A 168 -8.43 -17.39 -1.92
CA SER A 168 -9.61 -17.77 -2.70
C SER A 168 -10.27 -16.57 -3.39
N GLU A 169 -10.21 -15.38 -2.79
CA GLU A 169 -10.87 -14.18 -3.29
C GLU A 169 -9.88 -13.15 -3.87
N LYS A 170 -10.01 -12.88 -5.16
CA LYS A 170 -9.27 -11.81 -5.84
C LYS A 170 -9.94 -10.46 -5.61
N ASN A 171 -9.68 -9.86 -4.45
CA ASN A 171 -10.18 -8.52 -4.13
C ASN A 171 -9.04 -7.59 -3.67
N GLY A 172 -9.30 -6.28 -3.73
CA GLY A 172 -8.31 -5.27 -3.36
C GLY A 172 -7.93 -5.28 -1.88
N LYS A 173 -8.75 -5.84 -0.98
CA LYS A 173 -8.44 -5.92 0.46
C LYS A 173 -7.35 -6.97 0.70
N THR A 174 -7.54 -8.20 0.24
CA THR A 174 -6.56 -9.27 0.41
C THR A 174 -5.23 -8.93 -0.26
N TYR A 175 -5.29 -8.31 -1.43
CA TYR A 175 -4.10 -7.81 -2.11
C TYR A 175 -3.30 -6.82 -1.27
N ARG A 176 -3.98 -5.83 -0.67
CA ARG A 176 -3.35 -4.82 0.18
C ARG A 176 -2.71 -5.43 1.41
N VAL A 177 -3.37 -6.39 2.06
CA VAL A 177 -2.81 -7.08 3.23
C VAL A 177 -1.50 -7.77 2.88
N ALA A 178 -1.43 -8.47 1.74
CA ALA A 178 -0.22 -9.13 1.26
C ALA A 178 0.87 -8.13 0.82
N VAL A 179 0.50 -6.97 0.27
CA VAL A 179 1.47 -5.91 -0.02
C VAL A 179 2.05 -5.34 1.28
N ASP A 180 1.20 -5.00 2.23
CA ASP A 180 1.59 -4.35 3.47
C ASP A 180 2.47 -5.27 4.34
N SER A 181 2.21 -6.59 4.36
CA SER A 181 3.04 -7.57 5.07
C SER A 181 4.48 -7.60 4.55
N LEU A 182 4.67 -7.41 3.24
CA LEU A 182 5.99 -7.43 2.62
C LEU A 182 6.77 -6.14 2.84
N LEU A 183 6.13 -5.01 3.16
CA LEU A 183 6.84 -3.72 3.25
C LEU A 183 7.92 -3.69 4.33
N VAL A 184 7.78 -4.49 5.38
CA VAL A 184 8.72 -4.53 6.51
C VAL A 184 10.12 -5.03 6.12
N ILE A 185 10.24 -5.81 5.03
CA ILE A 185 11.51 -6.37 4.54
C ILE A 185 12.33 -5.34 3.74
N PHE A 186 11.69 -4.24 3.28
CA PHE A 186 12.32 -3.17 2.51
C PHE A 186 12.89 -2.10 3.43
N LYS A 187 14.22 -2.12 3.62
CA LYS A 187 14.92 -1.18 4.51
C LYS A 187 15.23 0.17 3.87
N LEU A 188 15.34 0.22 2.55
CA LEU A 188 15.71 1.44 1.82
C LEU A 188 14.45 2.09 1.23
N PRO A 189 14.26 3.42 1.39
CA PRO A 189 13.09 4.13 0.85
C PRO A 189 12.90 3.92 -0.65
N GLU A 190 13.98 3.88 -1.41
CA GLU A 190 13.96 3.77 -2.87
C GLU A 190 13.46 2.39 -3.31
N THR A 191 13.90 1.33 -2.64
CA THR A 191 13.44 -0.04 -2.96
C THR A 191 12.00 -0.27 -2.51
N ARG A 192 11.58 0.38 -1.42
CA ARG A 192 10.17 0.38 -0.97
C ARG A 192 9.26 1.08 -1.97
N ARG A 193 9.65 2.28 -2.43
CA ARG A 193 8.91 3.04 -3.46
C ARG A 193 8.80 2.27 -4.76
N LEU A 194 9.91 1.66 -5.21
CA LEU A 194 9.91 0.77 -6.37
C LEU A 194 8.92 -0.39 -6.20
N PHE A 195 8.97 -1.09 -5.06
CA PHE A 195 8.04 -2.17 -4.78
C PHE A 195 6.58 -1.70 -4.81
N LEU A 196 6.26 -0.60 -4.13
CA LEU A 196 4.91 -0.03 -4.10
C LEU A 196 4.41 0.37 -5.50
N ASN A 197 5.27 0.86 -6.38
CA ASN A 197 4.90 1.16 -7.76
C ASN A 197 4.61 -0.13 -8.54
N VAL A 198 5.51 -1.12 -8.45
CA VAL A 198 5.37 -2.41 -9.13
C VAL A 198 4.08 -3.13 -8.72
N VAL A 199 3.76 -3.19 -7.42
CA VAL A 199 2.55 -3.88 -6.97
C VAL A 199 1.26 -3.13 -7.34
N ARG A 200 1.30 -1.81 -7.52
CA ARG A 200 0.13 -1.06 -8.01
C ARG A 200 -0.14 -1.34 -9.48
N GLU A 201 0.90 -1.36 -10.30
CA GLU A 201 0.79 -1.75 -11.71
C GLU A 201 0.27 -3.19 -11.82
N PHE A 202 0.91 -4.10 -11.09
CA PHE A 202 0.61 -5.53 -11.15
C PHE A 202 -0.80 -5.89 -10.67
N TYR A 203 -1.40 -5.09 -9.78
CA TYR A 203 -2.75 -5.33 -9.27
C TYR A 203 -3.77 -5.52 -10.40
N TYR A 204 -3.70 -4.68 -11.43
CA TYR A 204 -4.60 -4.74 -12.58
C TYR A 204 -4.45 -6.03 -13.38
N PHE A 205 -3.21 -6.51 -13.55
CA PHE A 205 -2.95 -7.81 -14.17
C PHE A 205 -3.47 -8.96 -13.30
N TRP A 206 -3.31 -8.87 -11.98
CA TRP A 206 -3.74 -9.90 -11.05
C TRP A 206 -5.27 -10.11 -11.01
N ILE A 207 -6.04 -9.02 -11.05
CA ILE A 207 -7.51 -9.07 -11.14
C ILE A 207 -8.03 -9.35 -12.56
N GLY A 208 -7.16 -9.32 -13.57
CA GLY A 208 -7.52 -9.57 -14.96
C GLY A 208 -8.19 -8.39 -15.66
N ASP A 209 -7.82 -7.16 -15.31
CA ASP A 209 -8.28 -5.95 -16.00
C ASP A 209 -7.77 -5.94 -17.45
N PRO A 210 -8.65 -5.86 -18.47
CA PRO A 210 -8.24 -5.77 -19.87
C PRO A 210 -7.33 -4.56 -20.17
N GLU A 211 -7.45 -3.47 -19.41
CA GLU A 211 -6.71 -2.23 -19.60
C GLU A 211 -5.45 -2.16 -18.73
N ALA A 212 -5.01 -3.29 -18.14
CA ALA A 212 -3.88 -3.32 -17.20
C ALA A 212 -2.57 -2.72 -17.77
N ALA A 213 -2.31 -2.88 -19.07
CA ALA A 213 -1.13 -2.34 -19.72
C ALA A 213 -1.05 -0.81 -19.63
N SER A 214 -2.19 -0.10 -19.71
CA SER A 214 -2.26 1.37 -19.59
C SER A 214 -1.80 1.91 -18.23
N ARG A 215 -1.63 1.02 -17.24
CA ARG A 215 -1.26 1.35 -15.87
C ARG A 215 0.24 1.27 -15.62
N ILE A 216 1.02 0.78 -16.57
CA ILE A 216 2.47 0.69 -16.46
C ILE A 216 3.07 2.09 -16.49
N VAL A 217 3.95 2.38 -15.53
CA VAL A 217 4.74 3.60 -15.49
C VAL A 217 6.21 3.20 -15.52
N LEU A 218 6.86 3.47 -16.64
CA LEU A 218 8.32 3.44 -16.73
C LEU A 218 8.81 4.85 -16.38
N ASP A 219 9.55 4.97 -15.27
CA ASP A 219 10.28 6.20 -14.98
C ASP A 219 11.24 6.43 -16.16
N ARG A 220 10.88 7.37 -17.04
CA ARG A 220 11.81 7.85 -18.06
C ARG A 220 12.88 8.63 -17.30
N GLN A 221 14.09 8.07 -17.25
CA GLN A 221 15.29 8.79 -16.85
C GLN A 221 15.44 10.08 -17.65
#